data_AF-A0A2T0TX76-F1
#
_entry.id   AF-A0A2T0TX76-F1
#
_cell.length_a   1.000
_cell.length_b   1.000
_cell.length_c   1.000
_cell.angle_alpha   90.00
_cell.angle_beta   90.00
_cell.angle_gamma   90.00
#
_symmetry.space_group_name_H-M   'P 1'
#
loop_
_entity.id
_entity.type
_entity.pdbx_description
1 polymer ?
#
loop_
_entity_poly.entity_id
_entity_poly.type
_entity_poly.pdbx_seq_one_letter_code
_entity_poly.pdbx_strand_id
1 'polypeptide(L)' 'MAKSQATFMKKQLEKTRQKRKEEKELRKQERQQNSTGGSLESMLAYVNEFGEIVSTPPENIKPPVVE' A
#
# COMPACT_ATOMS: atom_id res chain seq x y z
N MET A 1 16.22 -6.52 -47.50
CA MET A 1 15.83 -7.15 -46.22
C MET A 1 15.54 -6.10 -45.14
N ALA A 2 14.35 -5.50 -45.11
CA ALA A 2 13.99 -4.45 -44.13
C ALA A 2 12.98 -4.91 -43.06
N LYS A 3 12.31 -6.05 -43.26
CA LYS A 3 11.25 -6.56 -42.36
C LYS A 3 11.77 -7.08 -41.01
N SER A 4 13.05 -7.46 -40.89
CA SER A 4 13.62 -8.06 -39.67
C SER A 4 13.96 -7.06 -38.56
N GLN A 5 14.28 -5.82 -38.91
CA GLN A 5 14.56 -4.75 -37.93
C GLN A 5 13.29 -4.38 -37.13
N ALA A 6 12.15 -4.25 -37.81
CA ALA A 6 10.88 -3.89 -37.17
C ALA A 6 10.38 -4.94 -36.16
N THR A 7 10.57 -6.24 -36.46
CA THR A 7 10.18 -7.32 -35.55
C THR A 7 11.09 -7.42 -34.33
N PHE A 8 12.40 -7.18 -34.51
CA PHE A 8 13.36 -7.13 -33.41
C PHE A 8 13.04 -6.03 -32.40
N MET A 9 12.75 -4.81 -32.88
CA MET A 9 12.39 -3.67 -32.02
C MET A 9 11.10 -3.92 -31.24
N LYS A 10 10.08 -4.52 -31.88
CA LYS A 10 8.84 -4.90 -31.20
C LYS A 10 9.09 -5.92 -30.08
N LYS A 11 9.92 -6.93 -30.34
CA LYS A 11 10.28 -7.96 -29.34
C LYS A 11 11.05 -7.37 -28.16
N GLN A 12 11.95 -6.42 -28.40
CA GLN A 12 12.65 -5.71 -27.31
C GLN A 12 11.71 -4.84 -26.47
N LEU A 13 10.79 -4.12 -27.12
CA LEU A 13 9.80 -3.30 -26.42
C LEU A 13 8.87 -4.16 -25.55
N GLU A 14 8.46 -5.32 -26.05
CA GLU A 14 7.64 -6.25 -25.28
C GLU A 14 8.39 -6.83 -24.09
N LYS A 15 9.65 -7.24 -24.27
CA LYS A 15 10.51 -7.72 -23.19
C LYS A 15 10.71 -6.68 -22.09
N THR A 16 10.91 -5.42 -22.46
CA THR A 16 11.04 -4.33 -21.47
C THR A 16 9.72 -4.05 -20.74
N ARG A 17 8.58 -4.14 -21.42
CA ARG A 17 7.26 -4.04 -20.78
C ARG A 17 7.00 -5.19 -19.80
N GLN A 18 7.36 -6.42 -20.15
CA GLN A 18 7.25 -7.59 -19.27
C GLN A 18 8.09 -7.42 -18.01
N LYS A 19 9.38 -7.08 -18.16
CA LYS A 19 10.26 -6.80 -17.02
C LYS A 19 9.72 -5.70 -16.10
N ARG A 20 9.21 -4.60 -16.65
CA ARG A 20 8.61 -3.51 -15.86
C ARG A 20 7.34 -3.95 -15.12
N LYS A 21 6.57 -4.91 -15.65
CA LYS A 21 5.40 -5.47 -14.94
C LYS A 21 5.85 -6.36 -13.80
N GLU A 22 6.77 -7.27 -14.06
CA GLU A 22 7.37 -8.17 -13.05
C GLU A 22 7.99 -7.38 -11.90
N GLU A 23 8.77 -6.32 -12.20
CA GLU A 23 9.38 -5.47 -11.18
C GLU A 23 8.32 -4.71 -10.34
N LYS A 24 7.25 -4.23 -10.97
CA LYS A 24 6.14 -3.58 -10.25
C LYS A 24 5.37 -4.55 -9.36
N GLU A 25 5.17 -5.78 -9.82
CA GLU A 25 4.53 -6.85 -9.05
C GLU A 25 5.39 -7.26 -7.87
N LEU A 26 6.70 -7.43 -8.08
CA LEU A 26 7.66 -7.71 -7.01
C LEU A 26 7.65 -6.60 -5.96
N ARG A 27 7.76 -5.33 -6.38
CA ARG A 27 7.68 -4.16 -5.49
C ARG A 27 6.33 -4.05 -4.77
N LYS A 28 5.24 -4.54 -5.37
CA LYS A 28 3.93 -4.61 -4.70
C LYS A 28 3.94 -5.70 -3.62
N GLN A 29 4.46 -6.88 -3.93
CA GLN A 29 4.58 -7.99 -2.97
C GLN A 29 5.51 -7.63 -1.81
N GLU A 30 6.67 -7.03 -2.08
CA GLU A 30 7.58 -6.54 -1.04
C GLU A 30 6.91 -5.52 -0.12
N ARG A 31 6.16 -4.56 -0.68
CA ARG A 31 5.37 -3.62 0.12
C ARG A 31 4.31 -4.32 0.96
N GLN A 32 3.69 -5.37 0.44
CA GLN A 32 2.66 -6.11 1.16
C GLN A 32 3.26 -6.98 2.27
N GLN A 33 4.40 -7.62 2.03
CA GLN A 33 5.10 -8.45 3.01
C GLN A 33 5.77 -7.61 4.11
N ASN A 34 6.35 -6.47 3.74
CA ASN A 34 7.01 -5.56 4.68
C ASN A 34 6.07 -4.50 5.28
N SER A 35 4.77 -4.51 4.94
CA SER A 35 3.82 -3.63 5.61
C SER A 35 3.55 -4.15 7.01
N THR A 36 4.28 -3.63 7.98
CA THR A 36 4.12 -3.91 9.42
C THR A 36 2.85 -3.30 10.03
N GLY A 37 1.97 -2.67 9.25
CA GLY A 37 0.84 -1.92 9.80
C GLY A 37 -0.01 -1.22 8.76
N GLY A 38 -0.65 -1.99 7.87
CA GLY A 38 -1.64 -1.48 6.92
C GLY A 38 -3.09 -1.54 7.41
N SER A 39 -3.33 -2.13 8.59
CA SER A 39 -4.66 -2.10 9.21
C SER A 39 -4.95 -0.68 9.68
N LEU A 40 -6.19 -0.22 9.46
CA LEU A 40 -6.66 1.11 9.88
C LEU A 40 -6.34 1.36 11.37
N GLU A 41 -6.49 0.32 12.19
CA GLU A 41 -6.24 0.34 13.63
C GLU A 41 -4.76 0.62 13.97
N SER A 42 -3.81 0.17 13.15
CA SER A 42 -2.38 0.41 13.35
C SER A 42 -1.94 1.84 13.01
N MET A 43 -2.76 2.59 12.26
CA MET A 43 -2.53 4.00 11.92
C MET A 43 -3.28 4.95 12.85
N LEU A 44 -4.27 4.45 13.59
CA LEU A 44 -5.04 5.23 14.54
C LEU A 44 -4.29 5.28 15.88
N ALA A 45 -3.88 6.48 16.26
CA ALA A 45 -3.34 6.78 17.58
C ALA A 45 -4.41 7.49 18.40
N TYR A 46 -4.71 6.97 19.59
CA TYR A 46 -5.59 7.67 20.53
C TYR A 46 -4.76 8.66 21.36
N VAL A 47 -5.37 9.78 21.75
CA VAL A 47 -4.72 10.83 22.53
C VAL A 47 -5.48 11.00 23.84
N ASN A 48 -4.78 10.99 24.96
CA ASN A 48 -5.38 11.22 26.29
C ASN A 48 -5.51 12.72 26.61
N GLU A 49 -6.13 13.04 27.75
CA GLU A 49 -6.37 14.42 28.22
C GLU A 49 -5.08 15.25 28.44
N PHE A 50 -3.94 14.58 28.54
CA PHE A 50 -2.61 15.19 28.70
C PHE A 50 -1.86 15.33 27.37
N GLY A 51 -2.46 14.93 26.25
CA GLY A 51 -1.86 15.01 24.92
C GLY A 51 -0.88 13.88 24.59
N GLU A 52 -0.83 12.82 25.39
CA GLU A 52 0.03 11.65 25.17
C GLU A 52 -0.67 10.62 24.29
N ILE A 53 0.11 9.92 23.45
CA ILE A 53 -0.39 8.87 22.56
C ILE A 53 -0.60 7.58 23.36
N VAL A 54 -1.81 7.04 23.32
CA VAL A 54 -2.21 5.82 24.02
C VAL A 54 -2.75 4.80 23.01
N SER A 55 -2.46 3.51 23.26
CA SER A 55 -2.90 2.38 22.43
C SER A 55 -4.37 2.01 22.64
N THR A 56 -4.96 2.41 23.76
CA THR A 56 -6.33 2.07 24.13
C THR A 56 -7.31 3.11 23.58
N PRO A 57 -8.37 2.69 22.87
CA PRO A 57 -9.45 3.59 22.47
C PRO A 57 -10.08 4.27 23.70
N PRO A 58 -10.49 5.54 23.60
CA PRO A 58 -11.26 6.19 24.65
C PRO A 58 -12.56 5.43 24.85
N GLU A 59 -12.89 5.08 26.09
CA GLU A 59 -14.14 4.42 26.41
C GLU A 59 -15.30 5.31 25.97
N ASN A 60 -16.14 4.78 25.08
CA ASN A 60 -17.26 5.48 24.47
C ASN A 60 -18.11 6.16 25.56
N ILE A 61 -17.99 7.48 25.67
CA ILE A 61 -18.96 8.31 26.37
C ILE A 61 -20.23 8.22 25.51
N LYS A 62 -21.10 7.26 25.83
CA LYS A 62 -22.44 7.21 25.26
C LYS A 62 -23.07 8.57 25.55
N PRO A 63 -23.57 9.31 24.54
CA PRO A 63 -24.27 10.55 24.81
C PRO A 63 -25.42 10.24 25.77
N PRO A 64 -25.63 11.06 26.83
CA PRO A 64 -26.67 10.77 27.81
C PRO A 64 -28.01 10.66 27.09
N VAL A 65 -28.70 9.54 27.32
CA VAL A 65 -30.08 9.34 26.86
C VAL A 65 -30.91 10.42 27.55
N VAL A 66 -31.39 11.38 26.78
CA VAL A 66 -32.33 12.40 27.25
C VAL A 66 -33.71 11.74 27.23
N GLU A 67 -34.27 11.50 28.42
CA GLU A 67 -35.69 11.15 28.63
C GLU A 67 -36.60 12.37 28.49
#